data_AF-A0AAX6H358-F1
#
_entry.id   AF-A0AAX6H358-F1
#
_cell.length_a   1.000
_cell.length_b   1.000
_cell.length_c   1.000
_cell.angle_alpha   90.00
_cell.angle_beta   90.00
_cell.angle_gamma   90.00
#
_symmetry.space_group_name_H-M   'P 1'
#
loop_
_entity.id
_entity.type
_entity.pdbx_description
1 polymer ?
#
loop_
_entity_poly.entity_id
_entity_poly.type
_entity_poly.pdbx_seq_one_letter_code
_entity_poly.pdbx_strand_id
1 'polypeptide(L)'
;MAVASGRSDLDGNPIKAMTICMIGAGGFIGSHLCEKLMSETPHTVLALDVYNDKIRHLLDDAGTAGHPWAGRIHFHRINIKHDSRLEGLIKMSDLTINLAAICTPADYNTRPLDTIYSNFIDALPVVKYCSENGKRLIHFSTCEIYGKTIGSFLPKDHPLRQDLEFYVLKEDVSPCIFGPIEKQRWSYACAKQLIERLIYAEGAENGLEFTIVRPFNWIGPRMDFIPGIDGPSEGVPRVLACFSNNLYVENL
;
A
#
# COMPACT_ATOMS: atom_id res chain seq x y z
N MET A 1 -28.29 -29.48 -4.12
CA MET A 1 -27.81 -28.46 -3.18
C MET A 1 -26.41 -28.86 -2.74
N ALA A 2 -25.37 -28.34 -3.39
CA ALA A 2 -23.99 -28.58 -2.96
C ALA A 2 -23.70 -27.60 -1.83
N VAL A 3 -23.37 -28.12 -0.65
CA VAL A 3 -22.83 -27.33 0.46
C VAL A 3 -21.54 -26.71 -0.05
N ALA A 4 -21.49 -25.39 -0.21
CA ALA A 4 -20.24 -24.70 -0.50
C ALA A 4 -19.28 -25.02 0.64
N SER A 5 -18.25 -25.83 0.35
CA SER A 5 -17.19 -26.11 1.32
C SER A 5 -16.60 -24.78 1.76
N GLY A 6 -16.83 -24.38 3.01
CA GLY A 6 -16.33 -23.12 3.53
C GLY A 6 -14.82 -23.03 3.31
N ARG A 7 -14.34 -21.91 2.76
CA ARG A 7 -12.90 -21.69 2.60
C ARG A 7 -12.23 -21.76 3.98
N SER A 8 -11.14 -22.53 4.05
CA SER A 8 -10.31 -22.64 5.24
C SER A 8 -9.02 -21.85 5.03
N ASP A 9 -8.41 -21.37 6.12
CA ASP A 9 -7.08 -20.79 6.07
C ASP A 9 -6.00 -21.86 5.89
N LEU A 10 -4.73 -21.45 5.82
CA LEU A 10 -3.60 -22.35 5.60
C LEU A 10 -3.35 -23.30 6.78
N ASP A 11 -3.86 -22.97 7.97
CA ASP A 11 -3.78 -23.82 9.17
C ASP A 11 -4.97 -24.81 9.24
N GLY A 12 -5.89 -24.76 8.26
CA GLY A 12 -7.07 -25.62 8.17
C GLY A 12 -8.25 -25.13 9.01
N ASN A 13 -8.19 -23.93 9.60
CA ASN A 13 -9.30 -23.36 10.35
C ASN A 13 -10.32 -22.71 9.41
N PRO A 14 -11.61 -22.67 9.79
CA PRO A 14 -12.61 -21.95 9.03
C PRO A 14 -12.34 -20.44 9.03
N ILE A 15 -12.38 -19.80 7.85
CA ILE A 15 -12.18 -18.35 7.74
C ILE A 15 -13.38 -17.62 8.32
N LYS A 16 -13.16 -16.83 9.37
CA LYS A 16 -14.17 -15.95 9.96
C LYS A 16 -14.34 -14.68 9.11
N ALA A 17 -15.58 -14.22 8.96
CA ALA A 17 -15.85 -12.92 8.37
C ALA A 17 -15.27 -11.81 9.27
N MET A 18 -14.77 -10.74 8.66
CA MET A 18 -14.12 -9.63 9.33
C MET A 18 -14.52 -8.32 8.67
N THR A 19 -14.48 -7.24 9.44
CA THR A 19 -14.53 -5.86 8.94
C THR A 19 -13.11 -5.35 8.77
N ILE A 20 -12.77 -4.87 7.57
CA ILE A 20 -11.44 -4.41 7.19
C ILE A 20 -11.48 -2.90 6.96
N CYS A 21 -10.73 -2.13 7.77
CA CYS A 21 -10.48 -0.71 7.51
C CYS A 21 -9.32 -0.58 6.52
N MET A 22 -9.61 -0.24 5.27
CA MET A 22 -8.61 -0.13 4.21
C MET A 22 -8.37 1.34 3.88
N ILE A 23 -7.20 1.84 4.28
CA ILE A 23 -6.78 3.22 4.07
C ILE A 23 -5.97 3.30 2.77
N GLY A 24 -6.30 4.21 1.86
CA GLY A 24 -5.75 4.24 0.50
C GLY A 24 -6.46 3.25 -0.44
N ALA A 25 -7.73 2.93 -0.14
CA ALA A 25 -8.51 1.92 -0.86
C ALA A 25 -8.84 2.32 -2.31
N GLY A 26 -8.87 3.62 -2.62
CA GLY A 26 -9.09 4.16 -3.95
C GLY A 26 -7.84 4.16 -4.83
N GLY A 27 -6.68 3.75 -4.29
CA GLY A 27 -5.43 3.64 -5.02
C GLY A 27 -5.37 2.42 -5.96
N PHE A 28 -4.23 2.29 -6.65
CA PHE A 28 -3.95 1.14 -7.53
C PHE A 28 -4.13 -0.19 -6.77
N ILE A 29 -3.33 -0.43 -5.73
CA ILE A 29 -3.37 -1.68 -4.95
C ILE A 29 -4.74 -1.84 -4.25
N GLY A 30 -5.24 -0.77 -3.63
CA GLY A 30 -6.52 -0.78 -2.92
C GLY A 30 -7.68 -1.25 -3.79
N SER A 31 -7.76 -0.74 -5.03
CA SER A 31 -8.85 -1.11 -5.95
C SER A 31 -8.89 -2.59 -6.29
N HIS A 32 -7.73 -3.19 -6.57
CA HIS A 32 -7.62 -4.63 -6.85
C HIS A 32 -7.87 -5.48 -5.60
N LEU A 33 -7.43 -5.01 -4.43
CA LEU A 33 -7.68 -5.70 -3.17
C LEU A 33 -9.18 -5.70 -2.84
N CYS A 34 -9.88 -4.58 -3.06
CA CYS A 34 -11.33 -4.50 -2.94
C CYS A 34 -12.04 -5.48 -3.88
N GLU A 35 -11.66 -5.55 -5.16
CA GLU A 35 -12.24 -6.51 -6.13
C GLU A 35 -12.10 -7.96 -5.65
N LYS A 36 -10.91 -8.35 -5.16
CA LYS A 36 -10.67 -9.70 -4.65
C LYS A 36 -11.45 -9.99 -3.37
N LEU A 37 -11.49 -9.06 -2.42
CA LEU A 37 -12.26 -9.22 -1.18
C LEU A 37 -13.75 -9.38 -1.49
N MET A 38 -14.29 -8.59 -2.42
CA MET A 38 -15.70 -8.64 -2.79
C MET A 38 -16.05 -9.93 -3.54
N SER A 39 -15.25 -10.35 -4.50
CA SER A 39 -15.56 -11.52 -5.34
C SER A 39 -15.25 -12.86 -4.68
N GLU A 40 -14.33 -12.92 -3.71
CA GLU A 40 -13.77 -14.20 -3.27
C GLU A 40 -13.84 -14.47 -1.76
N THR A 41 -14.27 -13.51 -0.94
CA THR A 41 -14.20 -13.64 0.52
C THR A 41 -15.49 -13.22 1.21
N PRO A 42 -15.74 -13.59 2.49
CA PRO A 42 -16.89 -13.13 3.25
C PRO A 42 -16.69 -11.76 3.94
N HIS A 43 -15.53 -11.11 3.77
CA HIS A 43 -15.19 -9.88 4.51
C HIS A 43 -15.99 -8.65 4.06
N THR A 44 -16.09 -7.68 4.97
CA THR A 44 -16.65 -6.34 4.75
C THR A 44 -15.51 -5.32 4.72
N VAL A 45 -15.56 -4.34 3.83
CA VAL A 45 -14.52 -3.32 3.63
C VAL A 45 -15.06 -1.93 3.96
N LEU A 46 -14.38 -1.23 4.86
CA LEU A 46 -14.46 0.22 5.01
C LEU A 46 -13.36 0.83 4.14
N ALA A 47 -13.72 1.32 2.96
CA ALA A 47 -12.79 1.87 1.98
C ALA A 47 -12.56 3.36 2.26
N LEU A 48 -11.40 3.70 2.82
CA LEU A 48 -11.02 5.06 3.16
C LEU A 48 -10.04 5.61 2.12
N ASP A 49 -10.41 6.72 1.50
CA ASP A 49 -9.53 7.45 0.57
C ASP A 49 -10.06 8.87 0.34
N VAL A 50 -9.25 9.75 -0.24
CA VAL A 50 -9.71 11.06 -0.72
C VAL A 50 -10.46 10.95 -2.07
N TYR A 51 -10.13 9.92 -2.87
CA TYR A 51 -10.70 9.66 -4.19
C TYR A 51 -11.25 8.24 -4.29
N ASN A 52 -12.31 8.02 -5.07
CA ASN A 52 -12.92 6.71 -5.28
C ASN A 52 -12.98 6.27 -6.74
N ASP A 53 -12.37 7.00 -7.66
CA ASP A 53 -12.49 6.78 -9.11
C ASP A 53 -12.17 5.33 -9.51
N LYS A 54 -11.14 4.74 -8.90
CA LYS A 54 -10.69 3.36 -9.20
C LYS A 54 -11.54 2.27 -8.56
N ILE A 55 -12.40 2.60 -7.59
CA ILE A 55 -13.31 1.66 -6.93
C ILE A 55 -14.79 1.95 -7.21
N ARG A 56 -15.09 2.97 -8.02
CA ARG A 56 -16.47 3.40 -8.30
C ARG A 56 -17.35 2.27 -8.83
N HIS A 57 -16.78 1.38 -9.65
CA HIS A 57 -17.45 0.20 -10.18
C HIS A 57 -17.83 -0.85 -9.11
N LEU A 58 -17.36 -0.71 -7.87
CA LEU A 58 -17.72 -1.55 -6.72
C LEU A 58 -18.72 -0.87 -5.77
N LEU A 59 -19.00 0.41 -5.98
CA LEU A 59 -19.85 1.21 -5.10
C LEU A 59 -21.26 1.34 -5.68
N ASP A 60 -22.27 1.28 -4.81
CA ASP A 60 -23.66 1.56 -5.18
C ASP A 60 -23.92 3.07 -5.10
N ASP A 61 -23.40 3.83 -6.06
CA ASP A 61 -23.56 5.29 -6.13
C ASP A 61 -25.03 5.74 -6.26
N ALA A 62 -25.93 4.84 -6.70
CA ALA A 62 -27.31 5.15 -7.04
C ALA A 62 -28.34 4.61 -6.04
N GLY A 63 -27.91 3.95 -4.95
CA GLY A 63 -28.81 3.28 -4.00
C GLY A 63 -29.72 2.24 -4.69
N THR A 64 -29.23 1.66 -5.77
CA THR A 64 -29.98 0.72 -6.59
C THR A 64 -30.09 -0.61 -5.86
N ALA A 65 -31.30 -0.93 -5.40
CA ALA A 65 -31.61 -2.23 -4.85
C ALA A 65 -31.17 -3.33 -5.83
N GLY A 66 -30.12 -4.08 -5.48
CA GLY A 66 -29.56 -5.16 -6.30
C GLY A 66 -28.07 -5.07 -6.63
N HIS A 67 -27.34 -4.04 -6.17
CA HIS A 67 -25.89 -4.03 -6.36
C HIS A 67 -25.24 -5.25 -5.66
N PRO A 68 -24.41 -6.08 -6.35
CA PRO A 68 -23.92 -7.35 -5.82
C PRO A 68 -23.17 -7.25 -4.48
N TRP A 69 -22.57 -6.08 -4.23
CA TRP A 69 -21.73 -5.81 -3.06
C TRP A 69 -22.36 -4.83 -2.06
N ALA A 70 -23.65 -4.52 -2.21
CA ALA A 70 -24.37 -3.66 -1.28
C ALA A 70 -24.20 -4.16 0.17
N GLY A 71 -23.77 -3.26 1.07
CA GLY A 71 -23.53 -3.57 2.47
C GLY A 71 -22.17 -4.23 2.79
N ARG A 72 -21.38 -4.63 1.79
CA ARG A 72 -20.05 -5.25 1.99
C ARG A 72 -18.87 -4.32 1.72
N ILE A 73 -19.09 -3.21 1.03
CA ILE A 73 -18.09 -2.16 0.85
C ILE A 73 -18.72 -0.80 1.14
N HIS A 74 -18.07 0.00 1.98
CA HIS A 74 -18.53 1.31 2.42
C HIS A 74 -17.43 2.34 2.16
N PHE A 75 -17.67 3.29 1.27
CA PHE A 75 -16.68 4.34 0.99
C PHE A 75 -16.78 5.48 1.99
N HIS A 76 -15.63 5.87 2.55
CA HIS A 76 -15.48 7.01 3.43
C HIS A 76 -14.45 7.97 2.84
N ARG A 77 -14.93 9.12 2.37
CA ARG A 77 -14.04 10.19 1.92
C ARG A 77 -13.29 10.80 3.10
N ILE A 78 -12.02 10.45 3.27
CA ILE A 78 -11.18 10.82 4.41
C ILE A 78 -9.76 11.16 3.95
N ASN A 79 -9.21 12.24 4.51
CA ASN A 79 -7.79 12.52 4.49
C ASN A 79 -7.20 12.25 5.88
N ILE A 80 -6.33 11.25 5.99
CA ILE A 80 -5.81 10.78 7.29
C ILE A 80 -4.95 11.80 8.05
N LYS A 81 -4.52 12.89 7.41
CA LYS A 81 -3.73 13.94 8.06
C LYS A 81 -4.44 14.54 9.27
N HIS A 82 -5.74 14.85 9.15
CA HIS A 82 -6.49 15.61 10.16
C HIS A 82 -7.98 15.26 10.22
N ASP A 83 -8.36 13.98 10.16
CA ASP A 83 -9.77 13.56 10.25
C ASP A 83 -10.05 12.81 11.54
N SER A 84 -10.90 13.39 12.40
CA SER A 84 -11.26 12.81 13.70
C SER A 84 -12.05 11.50 13.59
N ARG A 85 -12.60 11.18 12.41
CA ARG A 85 -13.34 9.93 12.19
C ARG A 85 -12.42 8.72 12.04
N LEU A 86 -11.12 8.92 11.79
CA LEU A 86 -10.16 7.85 11.51
C LEU A 86 -10.09 6.83 12.64
N GLU A 87 -9.98 7.29 13.89
CA GLU A 87 -9.93 6.42 15.07
C GLU A 87 -11.19 5.56 15.18
N GLY A 88 -12.37 6.18 15.01
CA GLY A 88 -13.65 5.47 15.05
C GLY A 88 -13.74 4.37 13.99
N LEU A 89 -13.28 4.64 12.77
CA LEU A 89 -13.28 3.67 11.67
C LEU A 89 -12.33 2.49 11.92
N ILE A 90 -11.14 2.75 12.47
CA ILE A 90 -10.20 1.69 12.89
C ILE A 90 -10.81 0.87 14.03
N LYS A 91 -11.41 1.52 15.02
CA LYS A 91 -12.03 0.86 16.18
C LYS A 91 -13.19 -0.07 15.79
N MET A 92 -13.97 0.29 14.76
CA MET A 92 -15.06 -0.52 14.20
C MET A 92 -14.59 -1.72 13.37
N SER A 93 -13.32 -1.77 12.98
CA SER A 93 -12.75 -2.86 12.18
C SER A 93 -12.06 -3.93 13.04
N ASP A 94 -11.88 -5.12 12.48
CA ASP A 94 -11.06 -6.19 13.06
C ASP A 94 -9.60 -6.09 12.57
N LEU A 95 -9.42 -5.58 11.34
CA LEU A 95 -8.16 -5.48 10.64
C LEU A 95 -8.02 -4.11 9.97
N THR A 96 -6.88 -3.46 10.14
CA THR A 96 -6.52 -2.25 9.40
C THR A 96 -5.46 -2.57 8.35
N ILE A 97 -5.68 -2.13 7.11
CA ILE A 97 -4.71 -2.20 6.02
C ILE A 97 -4.35 -0.76 5.61
N ASN A 98 -3.09 -0.37 5.78
CA ASN A 98 -2.62 0.96 5.40
C ASN A 98 -1.84 0.93 4.08
N LEU A 99 -2.46 1.46 3.02
CA LEU A 99 -1.92 1.63 1.67
C LEU A 99 -1.63 3.11 1.34
N ALA A 100 -2.09 4.05 2.17
CA ALA A 100 -1.96 5.48 1.88
C ALA A 100 -0.49 5.92 1.93
N ALA A 101 0.00 6.40 0.79
CA ALA A 101 1.39 6.83 0.62
C ALA A 101 1.54 7.66 -0.66
N ILE A 102 2.35 8.72 -0.62
CA ILE A 102 3.01 9.24 -1.81
C ILE A 102 4.10 8.23 -2.21
N CYS A 103 3.94 7.60 -3.38
CA CYS A 103 4.79 6.49 -3.84
C CYS A 103 5.24 6.62 -5.32
N THR A 104 5.23 7.84 -5.85
CA THR A 104 5.70 8.14 -7.20
C THR A 104 7.12 8.69 -7.15
N PRO A 105 8.14 8.01 -7.74
CA PRO A 105 9.54 8.40 -7.59
C PRO A 105 9.89 9.83 -8.02
N ALA A 106 9.15 10.40 -8.97
CA ALA A 106 9.33 11.78 -9.42
C ALA A 106 9.11 12.83 -8.31
N ASP A 107 8.29 12.49 -7.31
CA ASP A 107 7.98 13.38 -6.19
C ASP A 107 9.01 13.31 -5.06
N TYR A 108 9.84 12.26 -4.98
CA TYR A 108 10.68 12.01 -3.80
C TYR A 108 11.76 13.08 -3.62
N ASN A 109 12.32 13.56 -4.74
CA ASN A 109 13.36 14.60 -4.76
C ASN A 109 12.80 16.00 -5.01
N THR A 110 11.58 16.14 -5.53
CA THR A 110 10.93 17.44 -5.81
C THR A 110 10.04 17.91 -4.66
N ARG A 111 9.43 16.98 -3.93
CA ARG A 111 8.59 17.22 -2.74
C ARG A 111 9.03 16.32 -1.57
N PRO A 112 10.30 16.41 -1.13
CA PRO A 112 10.85 15.50 -0.10
C PRO A 112 10.14 15.64 1.26
N LEU A 113 9.71 16.85 1.63
CA LEU A 113 8.95 17.07 2.86
C LEU A 113 7.61 16.32 2.82
N ASP A 114 6.77 16.57 1.81
CA ASP A 114 5.49 15.87 1.65
C ASP A 114 5.66 14.36 1.63
N THR A 115 6.74 13.88 0.99
CA THR A 115 7.09 12.46 0.93
C THR A 115 7.36 11.90 2.33
N ILE A 116 8.17 12.59 3.16
CA ILE A 116 8.45 12.17 4.54
C ILE A 116 7.19 12.23 5.40
N TYR A 117 6.43 13.32 5.34
CA TYR A 117 5.19 13.46 6.09
C TYR A 117 4.21 12.35 5.74
N SER A 118 3.98 12.10 4.45
CA SER A 118 3.05 11.07 3.99
C SER A 118 3.46 9.66 4.40
N ASN A 119 4.75 9.33 4.35
CA ASN A 119 5.21 7.95 4.52
C ASN A 119 5.65 7.60 5.94
N PHE A 120 5.81 8.60 6.81
CA PHE A 120 6.15 8.40 8.21
C PHE A 120 5.11 9.06 9.13
N ILE A 121 5.03 10.39 9.14
CA ILE A 121 4.23 11.15 10.12
C ILE A 121 2.74 10.84 10.03
N ASP A 122 2.17 10.85 8.84
CA ASP A 122 0.73 10.63 8.61
C ASP A 122 0.31 9.18 8.91
N ALA A 123 1.27 8.24 8.96
CA ALA A 123 1.02 6.85 9.32
C ALA A 123 1.03 6.63 10.84
N LEU A 124 1.63 7.53 11.63
CA LEU A 124 1.74 7.40 13.09
C LEU A 124 0.38 7.26 13.79
N PRO A 125 -0.66 8.06 13.46
CA PRO A 125 -1.97 7.90 14.07
C PRO A 125 -2.57 6.51 13.78
N VAL A 126 -2.35 5.95 12.59
CA VAL A 126 -2.85 4.62 12.23
C VAL A 126 -2.23 3.55 13.11
N VAL A 127 -0.91 3.58 13.29
CA VAL A 127 -0.20 2.62 14.16
C VAL A 127 -0.67 2.76 15.60
N LYS A 128 -0.75 4.00 16.10
CA LYS A 128 -1.25 4.34 17.44
C LYS A 128 -2.64 3.76 17.67
N TYR A 129 -3.60 4.05 16.79
CA TYR A 129 -4.99 3.59 16.95
C TYR A 129 -5.12 2.08 16.86
N CYS A 130 -4.29 1.40 16.04
CA CYS A 130 -4.28 -0.05 16.00
C CYS A 130 -3.77 -0.64 17.32
N SER A 131 -2.67 -0.11 17.85
CA SER A 131 -2.10 -0.55 19.13
C SER A 131 -3.09 -0.32 20.30
N GLU A 132 -3.58 0.91 20.46
CA GLU A 132 -4.49 1.29 21.56
C GLU A 132 -5.83 0.53 21.55
N ASN A 133 -6.33 0.14 20.38
CA ASN A 133 -7.61 -0.54 20.24
C ASN A 133 -7.47 -2.06 19.99
N GLY A 134 -6.27 -2.62 20.11
CA GLY A 134 -6.01 -4.05 19.91
C GLY A 134 -6.39 -4.54 18.51
N LYS A 135 -6.10 -3.74 17.47
CA LYS A 135 -6.42 -4.07 16.07
C LYS A 135 -5.18 -4.56 15.36
N ARG A 136 -5.33 -5.62 14.56
CA ARG A 136 -4.27 -6.09 13.69
C ARG A 136 -3.98 -5.08 12.59
N LEU A 137 -2.70 -4.84 12.29
CA LEU A 137 -2.24 -3.92 11.25
C LEU A 137 -1.51 -4.64 10.12
N ILE A 138 -1.93 -4.43 8.87
CA ILE A 138 -1.10 -4.71 7.69
C ILE A 138 -0.61 -3.37 7.13
N HIS A 139 0.69 -3.16 7.14
CA HIS A 139 1.31 -1.94 6.62
C HIS A 139 2.05 -2.20 5.32
N PHE A 140 1.75 -1.38 4.30
CA PHE A 140 2.48 -1.45 3.03
C PHE A 140 3.71 -0.55 3.06
N SER A 141 4.85 -1.20 3.10
CA SER A 141 6.15 -0.59 2.87
C SER A 141 6.54 -0.75 1.40
N THR A 142 7.79 -1.10 1.10
CA THR A 142 8.35 -1.09 -0.26
C THR A 142 9.62 -1.92 -0.34
N CYS A 143 9.93 -2.47 -1.51
CA CYS A 143 11.27 -3.01 -1.78
C CYS A 143 12.36 -1.93 -1.73
N GLU A 144 12.01 -0.64 -1.83
CA GLU A 144 12.99 0.45 -1.77
C GLU A 144 13.69 0.60 -0.42
N ILE A 145 13.18 -0.01 0.67
CA ILE A 145 13.88 0.02 1.96
C ILE A 145 15.23 -0.69 1.91
N TYR A 146 15.39 -1.69 1.03
CA TYR A 146 16.68 -2.34 0.82
C TYR A 146 17.63 -1.38 0.11
N GLY A 147 17.08 -0.54 -0.76
CA GLY A 147 17.80 0.46 -1.53
C GLY A 147 18.74 -0.20 -2.54
N LYS A 148 20.04 0.05 -2.39
CA LYS A 148 21.07 -0.50 -3.27
C LYS A 148 21.47 -1.90 -2.81
N THR A 149 21.88 -2.74 -3.74
CA THR A 149 22.48 -4.04 -3.41
C THR A 149 23.93 -3.86 -2.93
N ILE A 150 24.43 -4.78 -2.09
CA ILE A 150 25.83 -4.80 -1.66
C ILE A 150 26.75 -4.90 -2.89
N GLY A 151 26.38 -5.75 -3.86
CA GLY A 151 27.13 -5.92 -5.10
C GLY A 151 27.27 -4.65 -5.93
N SER A 152 26.41 -3.65 -5.73
CA SER A 152 26.49 -2.38 -6.47
C SER A 152 27.77 -1.59 -6.22
N PHE A 153 28.44 -1.80 -5.08
CA PHE A 153 29.68 -1.12 -4.69
C PHE A 153 30.97 -1.82 -5.19
N LEU A 154 30.85 -3.02 -5.77
CA LEU A 154 32.00 -3.73 -6.33
C LEU A 154 32.47 -3.07 -7.65
N PRO A 155 33.71 -3.28 -8.11
CA PRO A 155 34.12 -2.88 -9.45
C PRO A 155 33.20 -3.42 -10.54
N LYS A 156 33.14 -2.74 -11.68
CA LYS A 156 32.42 -3.25 -12.87
C LYS A 156 33.01 -4.63 -13.24
N ASP A 157 32.13 -5.56 -13.57
CA ASP A 157 32.48 -6.94 -13.98
C ASP A 157 33.20 -7.80 -12.92
N HIS A 158 33.25 -7.35 -11.65
CA HIS A 158 33.79 -8.15 -10.55
C HIS A 158 32.98 -9.45 -10.36
N PRO A 159 33.61 -10.64 -10.24
CA PRO A 159 32.91 -11.93 -10.24
C PRO A 159 31.89 -12.08 -9.09
N LEU A 160 32.17 -11.52 -7.91
CA LEU A 160 31.21 -11.52 -6.78
C LEU A 160 29.86 -10.86 -7.09
N ARG A 161 29.74 -10.05 -8.15
CA ARG A 161 28.44 -9.51 -8.58
C ARG A 161 27.45 -10.59 -9.04
N GLN A 162 27.94 -11.78 -9.39
CA GLN A 162 27.11 -12.93 -9.79
C GLN A 162 26.72 -13.82 -8.59
N ASP A 163 27.29 -13.58 -7.42
CA ASP A 163 26.96 -14.33 -6.22
C ASP A 163 25.64 -13.80 -5.62
N LEU A 164 24.73 -14.73 -5.31
CA LEU A 164 23.41 -14.47 -4.74
C LEU A 164 23.48 -13.61 -3.47
N GLU A 165 24.52 -13.79 -2.64
CA GLU A 165 24.72 -13.02 -1.40
C GLU A 165 24.82 -11.51 -1.64
N PHE A 166 25.19 -11.09 -2.86
CA PHE A 166 25.44 -9.69 -3.19
C PHE A 166 24.24 -8.99 -3.83
N TYR A 167 23.15 -9.70 -4.16
CA TYR A 167 21.97 -9.10 -4.80
C TYR A 167 20.61 -9.64 -4.35
N VAL A 168 20.53 -10.83 -3.74
CA VAL A 168 19.28 -11.34 -3.18
C VAL A 168 18.92 -10.54 -1.93
N LEU A 169 17.67 -10.09 -1.86
CA LEU A 169 17.16 -9.26 -0.76
C LEU A 169 16.29 -10.10 0.17
N LYS A 170 16.91 -10.67 1.20
CA LYS A 170 16.25 -11.39 2.30
C LYS A 170 15.76 -10.42 3.37
N GLU A 171 14.51 -10.53 3.76
CA GLU A 171 13.80 -9.56 4.60
C GLU A 171 14.28 -9.43 6.04
N ASP A 172 14.88 -10.49 6.58
CA ASP A 172 15.32 -10.66 7.96
C ASP A 172 16.80 -10.30 8.16
N VAL A 173 17.63 -10.41 7.12
CA VAL A 173 19.09 -10.23 7.22
C VAL A 173 19.70 -9.21 6.27
N SER A 174 19.06 -8.90 5.14
CA SER A 174 19.68 -8.00 4.15
C SER A 174 19.67 -6.54 4.63
N PRO A 175 20.75 -5.78 4.37
CA PRO A 175 20.86 -4.41 4.86
C PRO A 175 19.97 -3.43 4.09
N CYS A 176 19.69 -2.29 4.72
CA CYS A 176 19.13 -1.11 4.06
C CYS A 176 20.28 -0.20 3.62
N ILE A 177 20.52 -0.04 2.30
CA ILE A 177 21.65 0.73 1.78
C ILE A 177 21.16 1.91 0.94
N PHE A 178 21.34 3.12 1.48
CA PHE A 178 20.93 4.36 0.83
C PHE A 178 22.13 5.20 0.38
N GLY A 179 21.87 6.19 -0.47
CA GLY A 179 22.87 7.17 -0.86
C GLY A 179 23.07 8.28 0.18
N PRO A 180 24.02 9.19 -0.06
CA PRO A 180 24.23 10.36 0.79
C PRO A 180 22.99 11.24 0.92
N ILE A 181 22.94 12.09 1.95
CA ILE A 181 21.79 12.96 2.24
C ILE A 181 21.38 13.84 1.05
N GLU A 182 22.34 14.34 0.26
CA GLU A 182 22.03 15.12 -0.97
C GLU A 182 21.21 14.35 -2.00
N LYS A 183 21.20 13.01 -1.96
CA LYS A 183 20.37 12.17 -2.83
C LYS A 183 18.97 12.06 -2.23
N GLN A 184 18.20 13.13 -2.38
CA GLN A 184 16.85 13.29 -1.83
C GLN A 184 15.85 12.21 -2.26
N ARG A 185 16.12 11.43 -3.32
CA ARG A 185 15.34 10.23 -3.68
C ARG A 185 15.13 9.28 -2.48
N TRP A 186 16.11 9.19 -1.58
CA TRP A 186 16.04 8.32 -0.40
C TRP A 186 15.14 8.87 0.72
N SER A 187 14.53 10.04 0.56
CA SER A 187 13.51 10.58 1.48
C SER A 187 12.38 9.56 1.70
N TYR A 188 11.87 8.98 0.62
CA TYR A 188 10.85 7.94 0.62
C TYR A 188 11.32 6.67 1.34
N ALA A 189 12.47 6.11 0.93
CA ALA A 189 12.97 4.86 1.48
C ALA A 189 13.31 4.97 2.97
N CYS A 190 13.88 6.11 3.40
CA CYS A 190 14.21 6.35 4.81
C CYS A 190 12.94 6.51 5.67
N ALA A 191 11.93 7.25 5.18
CA ALA A 191 10.64 7.35 5.84
C ALA A 191 9.96 5.98 6.00
N LYS A 192 9.96 5.16 4.93
CA LYS A 192 9.46 3.79 4.96
C LYS A 192 10.25 2.87 5.89
N GLN A 193 11.59 2.99 5.92
CA GLN A 193 12.40 2.24 6.86
C GLN A 193 12.06 2.60 8.31
N LEU A 194 11.87 3.89 8.62
CA LEU A 194 11.59 4.33 9.97
C LEU A 194 10.20 3.90 10.45
N ILE A 195 9.16 3.96 9.60
CA ILE A 195 7.83 3.45 9.98
C ILE A 195 7.83 1.93 10.18
N GLU A 196 8.61 1.16 9.39
CA GLU A 196 8.75 -0.29 9.64
C GLU A 196 9.37 -0.57 11.01
N ARG A 197 10.44 0.15 11.37
CA ARG A 197 11.09 0.02 12.68
C ARG A 197 10.15 0.40 13.82
N LEU A 198 9.35 1.45 13.63
CA LEU A 198 8.37 1.88 14.62
C LEU A 198 7.29 0.82 14.81
N ILE A 199 6.73 0.27 13.73
CA ILE A 199 5.73 -0.81 13.83
C ILE A 199 6.32 -2.06 14.48
N TYR A 200 7.57 -2.41 14.15
CA TYR A 200 8.28 -3.53 14.77
C TYR A 200 8.49 -3.30 16.28
N ALA A 201 8.90 -2.09 16.66
CA ALA A 201 9.06 -1.71 18.06
C ALA A 201 7.71 -1.72 18.81
N GLU A 202 6.64 -1.23 18.19
CA GLU A 202 5.29 -1.27 18.76
C GLU A 202 4.81 -2.71 19.01
N GLY A 203 5.14 -3.63 18.10
CA GLY A 203 4.91 -5.06 18.29
C GLY A 203 5.72 -5.65 19.45
N ALA A 204 6.99 -5.25 19.59
CA ALA A 204 7.88 -5.75 20.63
C ALA A 204 7.57 -5.19 22.03
N GLU A 205 7.23 -3.91 22.13
CA GLU A 205 6.99 -3.22 23.40
C GLU A 205 5.54 -3.34 23.87
N ASN A 206 4.57 -3.26 22.95
CA ASN A 206 3.15 -3.16 23.29
C ASN A 206 2.31 -4.33 22.74
N GLY A 207 2.91 -5.27 22.01
CA GLY A 207 2.21 -6.46 21.52
C GLY A 207 1.30 -6.21 20.32
N LEU A 208 1.51 -5.15 19.54
CA LEU A 208 0.78 -4.92 18.29
C LEU A 208 0.92 -6.13 17.36
N GLU A 209 -0.21 -6.72 16.97
CA GLU A 209 -0.24 -7.71 15.89
C GLU A 209 -0.07 -7.03 14.54
N PHE A 210 1.01 -7.33 13.81
CA PHE A 210 1.27 -6.67 12.54
C PHE A 210 1.79 -7.61 11.45
N THR A 211 1.69 -7.13 10.21
CA THR A 211 2.37 -7.71 9.05
C THR A 211 2.82 -6.58 8.13
N ILE A 212 4.07 -6.61 7.67
CA ILE A 212 4.61 -5.61 6.75
C ILE A 212 4.73 -6.22 5.35
N VAL A 213 4.25 -5.51 4.35
CA VAL A 213 4.35 -5.92 2.94
C VAL A 213 5.40 -5.06 2.24
N ARG A 214 6.29 -5.69 1.47
CA ARG A 214 7.33 -5.03 0.66
C ARG A 214 7.10 -5.34 -0.83
N PRO A 215 6.22 -4.61 -1.54
CA PRO A 215 5.96 -4.87 -2.95
C PRO A 215 7.20 -4.70 -3.82
N PHE A 216 7.45 -5.66 -4.71
CA PHE A 216 8.50 -5.58 -5.73
C PHE A 216 7.86 -5.26 -7.08
N ASN A 217 7.83 -3.97 -7.43
CA ASN A 217 7.41 -3.47 -8.74
C ASN A 217 6.10 -4.08 -9.24
N TRP A 218 5.05 -4.09 -8.43
CA TRP A 218 3.75 -4.59 -8.87
C TRP A 218 3.22 -3.80 -10.07
N ILE A 219 2.79 -4.52 -11.10
CA ILE A 219 2.32 -4.02 -12.39
C ILE A 219 0.89 -4.51 -12.59
N GLY A 220 0.00 -3.66 -13.11
CA GLY A 220 -1.35 -4.08 -13.45
C GLY A 220 -2.27 -2.93 -13.85
N PRO A 221 -3.55 -3.24 -14.16
CA PRO A 221 -4.56 -2.23 -14.49
C PRO A 221 -4.69 -1.15 -13.42
N ARG A 222 -5.02 0.09 -13.80
CA ARG A 222 -5.23 1.23 -12.89
C ARG A 222 -3.99 1.64 -12.08
N MET A 223 -2.79 1.24 -12.50
CA MET A 223 -1.54 1.75 -11.94
C MET A 223 -1.32 3.20 -12.35
N ASP A 224 -1.19 4.08 -11.36
CA ASP A 224 -1.02 5.54 -11.53
C ASP A 224 -2.09 6.18 -12.44
N PHE A 225 -1.67 6.90 -13.48
CA PHE A 225 -2.48 7.65 -14.42
C PHE A 225 -1.69 7.86 -15.72
N ILE A 226 -2.39 8.13 -16.82
CA ILE A 226 -1.90 8.61 -18.10
C ILE A 226 -1.93 10.15 -18.09
N PRO A 227 -0.78 10.84 -18.17
CA PRO A 227 -0.71 12.31 -18.15
C PRO A 227 -1.58 12.96 -19.22
N GLY A 228 -2.43 13.91 -18.81
CA GLY A 228 -3.32 14.65 -19.72
C GLY A 228 -4.63 13.92 -20.06
N ILE A 229 -4.82 12.68 -19.61
CA ILE A 229 -6.05 11.91 -19.82
C ILE A 229 -6.80 11.73 -18.50
N ASP A 230 -6.22 11.00 -17.55
CA ASP A 230 -6.80 10.70 -16.23
C ASP A 230 -5.89 11.15 -15.06
N GLY A 231 -4.94 12.03 -15.38
CA GLY A 231 -4.07 12.71 -14.42
C GLY A 231 -3.48 14.00 -14.98
N PRO A 232 -2.70 14.74 -14.17
CA PRO A 232 -2.12 16.02 -14.57
C PRO A 232 -1.18 15.86 -15.77
N SER A 233 -1.24 16.79 -16.73
CA SER A 233 -0.42 16.73 -17.96
C SER A 233 1.08 16.72 -17.70
N GLU A 234 1.53 17.47 -16.68
CA GLU A 234 2.94 17.52 -16.26
C GLU A 234 3.30 16.45 -15.22
N GLY A 235 2.38 15.53 -14.92
CA GLY A 235 2.60 14.46 -13.95
C GLY A 235 3.55 13.38 -14.48
N VAL A 236 4.45 12.89 -13.64
CA VAL A 236 5.41 11.84 -14.00
C VAL A 236 5.13 10.58 -13.17
N PRO A 237 4.36 9.60 -13.70
CA PRO A 237 4.02 8.39 -12.97
C PRO A 237 5.17 7.37 -12.96
N ARG A 238 4.92 6.15 -12.45
CA ARG A 238 5.89 5.05 -12.51
C ARG A 238 5.98 4.47 -13.92
N VAL A 239 7.04 3.67 -14.13
CA VAL A 239 7.51 3.20 -15.44
C VAL A 239 6.44 2.63 -16.36
N LEU A 240 5.50 1.82 -15.83
CA LEU A 240 4.43 1.24 -16.65
C LEU A 240 3.57 2.31 -17.30
N ALA A 241 3.07 3.27 -16.51
CA ALA A 241 2.20 4.32 -17.00
C ALA A 241 2.93 5.28 -17.97
N CYS A 242 4.21 5.57 -17.71
CA CYS A 242 5.05 6.34 -18.64
C CYS A 242 5.18 5.66 -20.00
N PHE A 243 5.45 4.35 -20.03
CA PHE A 243 5.53 3.61 -21.30
C PHE A 243 4.17 3.44 -21.96
N SER A 244 3.11 3.17 -21.19
CA SER A 244 1.73 3.12 -21.71
C SER A 244 1.33 4.42 -22.39
N ASN A 245 1.67 5.58 -21.82
CA ASN A 245 1.38 6.88 -22.42
C ASN A 245 2.08 7.07 -23.78
N ASN A 246 3.32 6.61 -23.92
CA ASN A 246 4.03 6.67 -25.21
C ASN A 246 3.48 5.70 -26.26
N LEU A 247 2.73 4.68 -25.84
CA LEU A 247 2.03 3.75 -26.73
C LEU A 247 0.62 4.22 -27.07
N TYR A 248 0.10 5.25 -26.37
CA TYR A 248 -1.06 6.01 -26.85
C TYR A 248 -0.62 6.80 -28.09
N VAL A 249 -0.63 6.10 -29.23
CA VAL A 249 -0.50 6.72 -30.55
C VAL A 249 -1.68 7.68 -30.68
N GLU A 250 -1.39 8.95 -30.98
CA GLU A 250 -2.38 9.89 -31.51
C GLU A 250 -3.03 9.26 -32.75
N ASN A 251 -4.19 8.61 -32.57
CA ASN A 251 -5.18 8.46 -33.61
C ASN A 251 -6.14 9.67 -33.49
N LEU A 252 -5.59 10.87 -33.72
CA LEU A 252 -6.36 12.07 -34.03
C LEU A 252 -6.07 12.47 -35.47
#